data_AF-A2F602-F1
#
_entry.id   AF-A2F602-F1
#
_cell.length_a   1.000
_cell.length_b   1.000
_cell.length_c   1.000
_cell.angle_alpha   90.00
_cell.angle_beta   90.00
_cell.angle_gamma   90.00
#
_symmetry.space_group_name_H-M   'P 1'
#
loop_
_entity.id
_entity.type
_entity.pdbx_description
1 polymer ?
#
loop_
_entity_poly.entity_id
_entity_poly.type
_entity_poly.pdbx_seq_one_letter_code
_entity_poly.pdbx_strand_id
1 'polypeptide(L)'
;MVAAGGGGHDVMSPAGSGGGIKGFDSDGKGGNQTSGGDGFYKGRFGLGGGNGAIAGNNGNAGAGGGYFGGGTSFDATIGSAGGGSSYISGYPGCISVDKNFTMENPIFSTADDPSIHYSGIKFENPKMRDGNSIMPSPILNKYTPEIGHYGNGHAIIAPLSENYFPKNYGIPIRILCSIPLKIGRNLDSAYFYFIMNLFLC
;
A
#
# COMPACT_ATOMS: atom_id res chain seq x y z
N MET A 1 -1.50 -6.29 6.38
CA MET A 1 -2.01 -5.30 5.41
C MET A 1 -0.84 -4.72 4.64
N VAL A 2 -1.11 -4.17 3.46
CA VAL A 2 -0.17 -3.50 2.56
C VAL A 2 -0.82 -2.21 2.12
N ALA A 3 -0.13 -1.08 2.24
CA ALA A 3 -0.57 0.18 1.63
C ALA A 3 0.21 0.41 0.35
N ALA A 4 -0.47 0.96 -0.65
CA ALA A 4 0.12 1.28 -1.93
C ALA A 4 0.51 2.74 -2.06
N GLY A 5 1.59 2.95 -2.82
CA GLY A 5 2.04 4.24 -3.34
C GLY A 5 1.32 4.65 -4.62
N GLY A 6 1.32 5.95 -4.90
CA GLY A 6 1.04 6.50 -6.22
C GLY A 6 2.22 6.32 -7.17
N GLY A 7 1.96 6.55 -8.46
CA GLY A 7 3.02 6.62 -9.46
C GLY A 7 3.84 7.90 -9.34
N GLY A 8 5.03 7.87 -9.92
CA GLY A 8 5.77 9.06 -10.29
C GLY A 8 5.23 9.65 -11.59
N HIS A 9 5.61 10.90 -11.86
CA HIS A 9 5.37 11.55 -13.14
C HIS A 9 6.57 12.37 -13.58
N ASP A 10 6.70 12.50 -14.89
CA ASP A 10 7.51 13.55 -15.52
C ASP A 10 6.66 14.82 -15.77
N VAL A 11 7.26 15.83 -16.41
CA VAL A 11 6.82 17.23 -16.56
C VAL A 11 5.37 17.51 -17.02
N MET A 12 4.58 16.54 -17.51
CA MET A 12 3.33 16.82 -18.24
C MET A 12 2.03 16.23 -17.68
N SER A 13 2.06 15.15 -16.90
CA SER A 13 0.83 14.44 -16.49
C SER A 13 0.85 14.07 -15.01
N PRO A 14 -0.21 14.30 -14.22
CA PRO A 14 -0.27 13.79 -12.85
C PRO A 14 -0.27 12.26 -12.86
N ALA A 15 0.41 11.67 -11.89
CA ALA A 15 0.46 10.22 -11.75
C ALA A 15 -0.81 9.65 -11.10
N GLY A 16 -1.04 8.36 -11.31
CA GLY A 16 -2.13 7.63 -10.65
C GLY A 16 -1.86 7.45 -9.16
N SER A 17 -2.79 7.84 -8.30
CA SER A 17 -2.71 7.62 -6.86
C SER A 17 -2.85 6.14 -6.47
N GLY A 18 -2.22 5.74 -5.36
CA GLY A 18 -2.39 4.41 -4.75
C GLY A 18 -3.50 4.35 -3.68
N GLY A 19 -3.41 3.37 -2.80
CA GLY A 19 -4.17 3.32 -1.55
C GLY A 19 -5.47 2.51 -1.59
N GLY A 20 -6.11 2.35 -2.75
CA GLY A 20 -7.37 1.60 -2.92
C GLY A 20 -7.20 0.13 -3.34
N ILE A 21 -8.31 -0.60 -3.51
CA ILE A 21 -8.33 -1.99 -4.03
C ILE A 21 -7.70 -2.04 -5.43
N LYS A 22 -7.90 -0.98 -6.21
CA LYS A 22 -7.23 -0.74 -7.48
C LYS A 22 -6.45 0.57 -7.34
N GLY A 23 -5.21 0.58 -7.79
CA GLY A 23 -4.48 1.83 -8.03
C GLY A 23 -5.13 2.61 -9.18
N PHE A 24 -5.01 3.92 -9.15
CA PHE A 24 -5.51 4.75 -10.23
C PHE A 24 -4.59 4.64 -11.44
N ASP A 25 -5.22 4.65 -12.62
CA ASP A 25 -4.51 4.73 -13.89
C ASP A 25 -4.01 6.17 -14.11
N SER A 26 -2.94 6.30 -14.89
CA SER A 26 -2.58 7.50 -15.64
C SER A 26 -2.06 7.07 -17.02
N ASP A 27 -0.90 7.53 -17.49
CA ASP A 27 -0.31 7.00 -18.72
C ASP A 27 0.09 5.52 -18.56
N GLY A 28 0.39 5.07 -17.34
CA GLY A 28 0.46 3.67 -16.93
C GLY A 28 -0.82 3.18 -16.22
N LYS A 29 -1.05 1.87 -16.17
CA LYS A 29 -2.21 1.30 -15.47
C LYS A 29 -1.95 1.09 -13.99
N GLY A 30 -2.98 1.22 -13.17
CA GLY A 30 -2.90 0.91 -11.75
C GLY A 30 -2.92 -0.59 -11.47
N GLY A 31 -2.24 -1.02 -10.40
CA GLY A 31 -2.29 -2.39 -9.90
C GLY A 31 -3.67 -2.75 -9.33
N ASN A 32 -4.00 -4.04 -9.26
CA ASN A 32 -5.24 -4.54 -8.67
C ASN A 32 -4.96 -5.67 -7.66
N GLN A 33 -5.96 -6.46 -7.27
CA GLN A 33 -5.79 -7.52 -6.26
C GLN A 33 -5.15 -8.81 -6.79
N THR A 34 -4.99 -8.96 -8.10
CA THR A 34 -4.49 -10.19 -8.73
C THR A 34 -3.39 -9.95 -9.76
N SER A 35 -3.14 -8.71 -10.15
CA SER A 35 -2.09 -8.37 -11.12
C SER A 35 -1.55 -6.96 -10.91
N GLY A 36 -0.29 -6.78 -11.31
CA GLY A 36 0.29 -5.46 -11.44
C GLY A 36 -0.33 -4.68 -12.60
N GLY A 37 -0.15 -3.37 -12.53
CA GLY A 37 -0.55 -2.45 -13.59
C GLY A 37 0.29 -2.66 -14.86
N ASP A 38 -0.37 -2.59 -16.01
CA ASP A 38 0.29 -2.62 -17.31
C ASP A 38 0.99 -1.30 -17.65
N GLY A 39 1.98 -1.39 -18.53
CA GLY A 39 2.85 -0.30 -18.94
C GLY A 39 4.03 -0.82 -19.73
N PHE A 40 4.93 0.07 -20.16
CA PHE A 40 6.19 -0.36 -20.81
C PHE A 40 7.00 -1.29 -19.88
N TYR A 41 7.05 -0.96 -18.57
CA TYR A 41 7.38 -1.90 -17.51
C TYR A 41 6.16 -2.13 -16.63
N LYS A 42 5.73 -3.39 -16.55
CA LYS A 42 4.58 -3.80 -15.74
C LYS A 42 4.94 -3.80 -14.26
N GLY A 43 3.98 -3.40 -13.44
CA GLY A 43 3.99 -3.65 -12.00
C GLY A 43 3.92 -5.14 -11.69
N ARG A 44 4.30 -5.49 -10.47
CA ARG A 44 4.34 -6.86 -9.95
C ARG A 44 3.89 -6.87 -8.50
N PHE A 45 3.77 -8.05 -7.92
CA PHE A 45 3.51 -8.18 -6.49
C PHE A 45 4.58 -7.44 -5.69
N GLY A 46 4.18 -6.55 -4.77
CA GLY A 46 5.10 -5.77 -3.95
C GLY A 46 5.83 -4.63 -4.66
N LEU A 47 5.87 -4.58 -6.01
CA LEU A 47 6.78 -3.72 -6.77
C LEU A 47 6.07 -2.97 -7.89
N GLY A 48 6.27 -1.65 -7.95
CA GLY A 48 5.89 -0.85 -9.11
C GLY A 48 6.76 -1.15 -10.33
N GLY A 49 6.22 -0.97 -11.53
CA GLY A 49 6.99 -0.98 -12.76
C GLY A 49 8.01 0.15 -12.77
N GLY A 50 9.19 -0.11 -13.33
CA GLY A 50 10.23 0.91 -13.44
C GLY A 50 11.42 0.43 -14.26
N ASN A 51 12.12 1.39 -14.86
CA ASN A 51 13.34 1.14 -15.62
C ASN A 51 14.59 1.47 -14.79
N GLY A 52 15.08 0.52 -14.00
CA GLY A 52 16.27 0.73 -13.17
C GLY A 52 17.57 1.05 -13.93
N ALA A 53 17.57 0.93 -15.27
CA ALA A 53 18.73 1.21 -16.12
C ALA A 53 18.78 2.66 -16.64
N ILE A 54 17.66 3.42 -16.56
CA ILE A 54 17.60 4.81 -17.00
C ILE A 54 17.33 5.69 -15.78
N ALA A 55 18.35 6.43 -15.34
CA ALA A 55 18.21 7.47 -14.34
C ALA A 55 18.35 8.85 -15.02
N GLY A 56 17.33 9.71 -14.90
CA GLY A 56 17.31 11.07 -15.46
C GLY A 56 15.98 11.45 -16.12
N ASN A 57 15.94 12.63 -16.73
CA ASN A 57 14.72 13.27 -17.26
C ASN A 57 14.17 12.66 -18.58
N ASN A 58 14.68 11.50 -19.01
CA ASN A 58 14.30 10.84 -20.27
C ASN A 58 13.77 9.41 -20.02
N GLY A 59 13.32 9.14 -18.79
CA GLY A 59 12.83 7.83 -18.38
C GLY A 59 11.32 7.82 -18.23
N ASN A 60 10.72 6.66 -18.43
CA ASN A 60 9.35 6.43 -18.00
C ASN A 60 9.26 6.49 -16.48
N ALA A 61 8.40 7.36 -15.95
CA ALA A 61 8.28 7.55 -14.51
C ALA A 61 8.03 6.21 -13.78
N GLY A 62 8.65 6.04 -12.61
CA GLY A 62 8.49 4.84 -11.80
C GLY A 62 7.06 4.74 -11.24
N ALA A 63 6.49 3.55 -11.23
CA ALA A 63 5.13 3.32 -10.75
C ALA A 63 5.05 3.06 -9.25
N GLY A 64 3.85 3.24 -8.69
CA GLY A 64 3.61 3.03 -7.27
C GLY A 64 3.71 1.56 -6.88
N GLY A 65 4.43 1.28 -5.79
CA GLY A 65 4.43 -0.03 -5.15
C GLY A 65 3.11 -0.33 -4.44
N GLY A 66 2.92 -1.56 -3.97
CA GLY A 66 1.70 -1.96 -3.28
C GLY A 66 1.58 -3.47 -3.14
N TYR A 67 0.38 -3.94 -2.83
CA TYR A 67 0.05 -5.36 -2.90
C TYR A 67 0.34 -5.89 -4.30
N PHE A 68 -0.19 -5.20 -5.32
CA PHE A 68 0.40 -5.19 -6.66
C PHE A 68 0.70 -3.75 -7.06
N GLY A 69 1.91 -3.53 -7.57
CA GLY A 69 2.32 -2.20 -8.03
C GLY A 69 1.66 -1.80 -9.35
N GLY A 70 1.65 -0.50 -9.63
CA GLY A 70 1.25 0.05 -10.93
C GLY A 70 2.28 -0.22 -12.03
N GLY A 71 1.91 0.05 -13.27
CA GLY A 71 2.81 0.04 -14.43
C GLY A 71 3.31 1.45 -14.76
N THR A 72 4.46 1.52 -15.44
CA THR A 72 4.98 2.79 -15.99
C THR A 72 4.08 3.30 -17.11
N SER A 73 4.36 4.50 -17.62
CA SER A 73 3.88 4.93 -18.94
C SER A 73 4.11 3.86 -20.02
N PHE A 74 3.23 3.81 -21.02
CA PHE A 74 3.43 3.03 -22.24
C PHE A 74 4.46 3.67 -23.18
N ASP A 75 4.78 4.94 -22.97
CA ASP A 75 5.91 5.63 -23.59
C ASP A 75 7.18 5.40 -22.76
N ALA A 76 8.29 5.12 -23.44
CA ALA A 76 9.58 4.81 -22.80
C ALA A 76 10.35 6.07 -22.36
N THR A 77 9.97 7.26 -22.85
CA THR A 77 10.76 8.49 -22.74
C THR A 77 10.14 9.55 -21.84
N ILE A 78 8.81 9.60 -21.77
CA ILE A 78 8.06 10.58 -20.97
C ILE A 78 6.78 9.96 -20.42
N GLY A 79 6.21 10.63 -19.41
CA GLY A 79 4.85 10.38 -18.94
C GLY A 79 4.77 10.07 -17.46
N SER A 80 3.63 9.53 -17.07
CA SER A 80 3.24 9.27 -15.69
C SER A 80 2.87 7.82 -15.47
N ALA A 81 3.02 7.35 -14.24
CA ALA A 81 2.81 5.96 -13.91
C ALA A 81 1.50 5.73 -13.13
N GLY A 82 1.04 4.49 -13.14
CA GLY A 82 -0.11 4.07 -12.33
C GLY A 82 0.27 3.89 -10.86
N GLY A 83 -0.73 4.02 -9.99
CA GLY A 83 -0.60 3.70 -8.57
C GLY A 83 -0.67 2.20 -8.29
N GLY A 84 -0.19 1.78 -7.12
CA GLY A 84 -0.37 0.42 -6.63
C GLY A 84 -1.75 0.17 -6.00
N SER A 85 -2.07 -1.10 -5.78
CA SER A 85 -3.22 -1.53 -4.97
C SER A 85 -2.84 -1.78 -3.51
N SER A 86 -3.73 -1.46 -2.58
CA SER A 86 -3.61 -1.83 -1.18
C SER A 86 -4.25 -3.19 -0.90
N TYR A 87 -3.91 -3.77 0.24
CA TYR A 87 -4.51 -5.00 0.75
C TYR A 87 -4.69 -4.94 2.26
N ILE A 88 -5.89 -5.25 2.74
CA ILE A 88 -6.16 -5.40 4.18
C ILE A 88 -6.88 -6.74 4.36
N SER A 89 -6.31 -7.62 5.18
CA SER A 89 -6.93 -8.91 5.47
C SER A 89 -8.30 -8.71 6.10
N GLY A 90 -9.36 -9.29 5.51
CA GLY A 90 -10.75 -9.11 5.93
C GLY A 90 -11.44 -7.85 5.38
N TYR A 91 -10.83 -7.12 4.45
CA TYR A 91 -11.48 -5.98 3.79
C TYR A 91 -12.25 -6.46 2.54
N PRO A 92 -13.54 -6.10 2.38
CA PRO A 92 -14.33 -6.51 1.23
C PRO A 92 -13.69 -6.14 -0.11
N GLY A 93 -13.59 -7.12 -1.00
CA GLY A 93 -13.01 -6.98 -2.34
C GLY A 93 -11.50 -7.15 -2.40
N CYS A 94 -10.80 -7.31 -1.27
CA CYS A 94 -9.43 -7.80 -1.27
C CYS A 94 -9.39 -9.30 -1.60
N ILE A 95 -8.30 -9.73 -2.23
CA ILE A 95 -8.03 -11.13 -2.53
C ILE A 95 -6.64 -11.44 -1.99
N SER A 96 -6.54 -12.40 -1.07
CA SER A 96 -5.27 -12.86 -0.51
C SER A 96 -4.54 -13.76 -1.50
N VAL A 97 -3.22 -13.76 -1.40
CA VAL A 97 -2.39 -14.81 -1.99
C VAL A 97 -2.66 -16.13 -1.27
N ASP A 98 -2.56 -17.24 -1.99
CA ASP A 98 -2.49 -18.56 -1.37
C ASP A 98 -1.16 -18.74 -0.63
N LYS A 99 -1.10 -19.66 0.35
CA LYS A 99 0.15 -19.93 1.08
C LYS A 99 1.28 -20.39 0.16
N ASN A 100 0.95 -20.98 -0.99
CA ASN A 100 1.92 -21.50 -1.95
C ASN A 100 2.16 -20.53 -3.12
N PHE A 101 1.73 -19.27 -3.01
CA PHE A 101 1.98 -18.24 -4.02
C PHE A 101 3.48 -18.04 -4.27
N THR A 102 3.85 -18.00 -5.54
CA THR A 102 5.15 -17.48 -5.99
C THR A 102 4.95 -16.53 -7.16
N MET A 103 5.98 -15.77 -7.51
CA MET A 103 5.91 -14.86 -8.66
C MET A 103 5.77 -15.61 -9.99
N GLU A 104 6.33 -16.82 -10.08
CA GLU A 104 6.28 -17.69 -11.25
C GLU A 104 4.98 -18.49 -11.32
N ASN A 105 4.32 -18.70 -10.17
CA ASN A 105 3.04 -19.39 -10.05
C ASN A 105 2.08 -18.57 -9.18
N PRO A 106 1.52 -17.47 -9.72
CA PRO A 106 0.62 -16.62 -8.97
C PRO A 106 -0.72 -17.35 -8.75
N ILE A 107 -0.96 -17.71 -7.49
CA ILE A 107 -2.20 -18.37 -7.05
C ILE A 107 -2.81 -17.61 -5.87
N PHE A 108 -4.13 -17.51 -5.90
CA PHE A 108 -4.90 -16.69 -4.97
C PHE A 108 -5.87 -17.55 -4.16
N SER A 109 -6.32 -17.02 -3.02
CA SER A 109 -7.30 -17.68 -2.17
C SER A 109 -8.57 -18.00 -2.95
N THR A 110 -9.04 -19.23 -2.81
CA THR A 110 -10.33 -19.72 -3.33
C THR A 110 -11.35 -19.96 -2.21
N ALA A 111 -11.05 -19.51 -0.99
CA ALA A 111 -11.95 -19.61 0.15
C ALA A 111 -13.22 -18.76 -0.06
N ASP A 112 -14.28 -19.07 0.70
CA ASP A 112 -15.55 -18.32 0.66
C ASP A 112 -15.35 -16.82 0.90
N ASP A 113 -14.43 -16.46 1.82
CA ASP A 113 -13.92 -15.10 1.96
C ASP A 113 -12.46 -15.04 1.49
N PRO A 114 -12.22 -14.64 0.23
CA PRO A 114 -10.87 -14.59 -0.33
C PRO A 114 -10.04 -13.45 0.27
N SER A 115 -10.63 -12.52 1.02
CA SER A 115 -9.93 -11.36 1.58
C SER A 115 -9.09 -11.70 2.81
N ILE A 116 -9.28 -12.88 3.41
CA ILE A 116 -8.58 -13.28 4.62
C ILE A 116 -7.21 -13.86 4.25
N HIS A 117 -6.16 -13.29 4.84
CA HIS A 117 -4.79 -13.78 4.70
C HIS A 117 -4.69 -15.26 5.09
N TYR A 118 -3.85 -16.05 4.40
CA TYR A 118 -3.74 -17.51 4.63
C TYR A 118 -3.37 -17.89 6.07
N SER A 119 -2.90 -16.95 6.90
CA SER A 119 -2.70 -17.16 8.35
C SER A 119 -3.99 -17.21 9.17
N GLY A 120 -5.15 -16.91 8.57
CA GLY A 120 -6.45 -16.77 9.26
C GLY A 120 -6.61 -15.48 10.06
N ILE A 121 -5.62 -14.57 10.05
CA ILE A 121 -5.65 -13.31 10.81
C ILE A 121 -6.25 -12.21 9.93
N LYS A 122 -7.24 -11.49 10.45
CA LYS A 122 -7.91 -10.37 9.77
C LYS A 122 -8.02 -9.12 10.67
N PHE A 123 -8.30 -7.98 10.04
CA PHE A 123 -8.67 -6.77 10.74
C PHE A 123 -10.18 -6.74 10.97
N GLU A 124 -10.59 -6.22 12.14
CA GLU A 124 -12.00 -5.95 12.42
C GLU A 124 -12.36 -4.53 11.96
N ASN A 125 -13.47 -4.39 11.24
CA ASN A 125 -13.96 -3.13 10.67
C ASN A 125 -12.90 -2.31 9.89
N PRO A 126 -12.17 -2.92 8.94
CA PRO A 126 -11.12 -2.22 8.21
C PRO A 126 -11.70 -1.10 7.34
N LYS A 127 -10.97 0.02 7.27
CA LYS A 127 -11.24 1.13 6.34
C LYS A 127 -10.05 1.31 5.42
N MET A 128 -10.31 1.33 4.12
CA MET A 128 -9.33 1.65 3.08
C MET A 128 -9.67 3.03 2.51
N ARG A 129 -8.67 3.89 2.36
CA ARG A 129 -8.78 5.21 1.74
C ARG A 129 -7.73 5.28 0.64
N ASP A 130 -8.16 5.62 -0.56
CA ASP A 130 -7.24 5.87 -1.67
C ASP A 130 -6.61 7.27 -1.57
N GLY A 131 -5.55 7.49 -2.36
CA GLY A 131 -4.84 8.76 -2.40
C GLY A 131 -5.63 9.94 -3.00
N ASN A 132 -6.83 9.71 -3.54
CA ASN A 132 -7.75 10.76 -3.99
C ASN A 132 -8.81 11.11 -2.94
N SER A 133 -8.84 10.36 -1.83
CA SER A 133 -9.76 10.55 -0.73
C SER A 133 -9.13 11.41 0.37
N ILE A 134 -9.98 12.12 1.12
CA ILE A 134 -9.53 12.85 2.31
C ILE A 134 -9.04 11.85 3.37
N MET A 135 -7.83 12.07 3.87
CA MET A 135 -7.19 11.26 4.89
C MET A 135 -6.53 12.15 5.97
N PRO A 136 -6.34 11.63 7.19
CA PRO A 136 -5.62 12.36 8.24
C PRO A 136 -4.14 12.48 7.89
N SER A 137 -3.59 13.68 8.00
CA SER A 137 -2.16 13.93 7.93
C SER A 137 -1.42 13.26 9.11
N PRO A 138 -0.15 12.85 8.94
CA PRO A 138 0.65 12.23 10.00
C PRO A 138 0.99 13.12 11.20
N ILE A 139 0.51 14.36 11.20
CA ILE A 139 0.78 15.35 12.22
C ILE A 139 0.06 14.95 13.53
N LEU A 140 0.79 14.32 14.45
CA LEU A 140 0.25 13.69 15.66
C LEU A 140 -0.45 14.67 16.63
N ASN A 141 -0.13 15.95 16.57
CA ASN A 141 -0.65 16.97 17.49
C ASN A 141 -1.84 17.77 16.92
N LYS A 142 -2.25 17.52 15.67
CA LYS A 142 -3.33 18.26 15.03
C LYS A 142 -3.98 17.45 13.92
N TYR A 143 -5.30 17.25 14.00
CA TYR A 143 -6.05 16.74 12.85
C TYR A 143 -6.01 17.74 11.71
N THR A 144 -5.29 17.37 10.65
CA THR A 144 -5.21 18.15 9.41
C THR A 144 -5.61 17.22 8.28
N PRO A 145 -6.77 17.43 7.62
CA PRO A 145 -7.15 16.61 6.47
C PRO A 145 -6.24 16.93 5.27
N GLU A 146 -5.85 15.90 4.54
CA GLU A 146 -5.08 15.99 3.29
C GLU A 146 -5.66 15.07 2.22
N ILE A 147 -5.40 15.36 0.94
CA ILE A 147 -5.69 14.49 -0.20
C ILE A 147 -4.35 14.10 -0.79
N GLY A 148 -4.02 12.82 -0.70
CA GLY A 148 -2.65 12.36 -0.90
C GLY A 148 -1.69 12.91 0.17
N HIS A 149 -0.52 12.29 0.27
CA HIS A 149 0.52 12.73 1.18
C HIS A 149 1.69 13.26 0.36
N TYR A 150 2.31 14.35 0.79
CA TYR A 150 3.56 14.83 0.20
C TYR A 150 4.70 14.52 1.16
N GLY A 151 5.63 13.66 0.74
CA GLY A 151 6.78 13.25 1.54
C GLY A 151 6.84 11.74 1.72
N ASN A 152 7.47 11.31 2.81
CA ASN A 152 7.65 9.89 3.11
C ASN A 152 6.35 9.26 3.62
N GLY A 153 6.08 8.03 3.21
CA GLY A 153 4.97 7.26 3.79
C GLY A 153 5.17 7.01 5.29
N HIS A 154 4.07 6.82 6.00
CA HIS A 154 4.07 6.68 7.46
C HIS A 154 3.08 5.61 7.93
N ALA A 155 3.36 5.08 9.12
CA ALA A 155 2.46 4.18 9.85
C ALA A 155 2.14 4.79 11.21
N ILE A 156 0.86 4.96 11.52
CA ILE A 156 0.41 5.35 12.86
C ILE A 156 -0.22 4.14 13.53
N ILE A 157 0.28 3.80 14.72
CA ILE A 157 -0.29 2.76 15.58
C ILE A 157 -0.71 3.42 16.89
N ALA A 158 -2.00 3.31 17.22
CA ALA A 158 -2.56 3.87 18.44
C ALA A 158 -3.45 2.85 19.15
N PRO A 159 -3.52 2.89 20.50
CA PRO A 159 -4.49 2.10 21.24
C PRO A 159 -5.91 2.58 20.93
N LEU A 160 -6.86 1.65 20.93
CA LEU A 160 -8.28 1.97 20.84
C LEU A 160 -8.73 2.67 22.13
N SER A 161 -8.86 4.00 22.09
CA SER A 161 -9.53 4.78 23.14
C SER A 161 -10.82 5.36 22.58
N GLU A 162 -11.88 5.44 23.39
CA GLU A 162 -13.24 5.87 22.98
C GLU A 162 -13.32 7.24 22.30
N ASN A 163 -12.25 8.03 22.33
CA ASN A 163 -12.11 9.25 21.55
C ASN A 163 -11.23 8.99 20.34
N TYR A 164 -11.76 9.27 19.14
CA TYR A 164 -11.12 9.15 17.82
C TYR A 164 -9.85 10.01 17.62
N PHE A 165 -9.25 10.50 18.70
CA PHE A 165 -7.98 11.20 18.78
C PHE A 165 -7.25 10.73 20.03
N PRO A 166 -6.03 10.16 19.93
CA PRO A 166 -5.28 9.80 21.11
C PRO A 166 -5.06 11.04 21.96
N LYS A 167 -5.68 11.10 23.14
CA LYS A 167 -5.12 11.90 24.24
C LYS A 167 -3.76 11.29 24.53
N ASN A 168 -2.73 12.05 24.18
CA ASN A 168 -1.34 11.65 24.19
C ASN A 168 -0.91 11.01 25.52
N TYR A 169 -0.64 9.71 25.47
CA TYR A 169 0.55 9.16 26.11
C TYR A 169 1.37 8.54 24.99
N GLY A 170 2.35 9.32 24.50
CA GLY A 170 3.36 8.78 23.60
C GLY A 170 4.17 7.75 24.37
N ILE A 171 3.78 6.48 24.29
CA ILE A 171 4.66 5.38 24.66
C ILE A 171 5.58 5.19 23.46
N PRO A 172 6.89 5.49 23.55
CA PRO A 172 7.80 5.29 22.43
C PRO A 172 7.96 3.78 22.18
N ILE A 173 7.16 3.22 21.27
CA ILE A 173 7.40 1.88 20.74
C ILE A 173 8.25 2.03 19.49
N ARG A 174 9.51 1.65 19.60
CA ARG A 174 10.47 1.61 18.49
C ARG A 174 10.08 0.45 17.58
N ILE A 175 9.28 0.72 16.55
CA ILE A 175 8.96 -0.28 15.54
C ILE A 175 10.15 -0.38 14.59
N LEU A 176 11.02 -1.35 14.85
CA LEU A 176 12.02 -1.81 13.89
C LEU A 176 11.25 -2.56 12.79
N CYS A 177 11.10 -1.93 11.63
CA CYS A 177 10.71 -2.61 10.41
C CYS A 177 11.65 -3.82 10.17
N SER A 178 11.07 -4.94 9.74
CA SER A 178 11.75 -6.24 9.66
C SER A 178 12.98 -6.24 8.74
N ILE A 179 14.15 -6.09 9.32
CA ILE A 179 15.23 -7.07 9.17
C ILE A 179 14.87 -8.22 10.14
N PRO A 180 15.03 -9.51 9.77
CA PRO A 180 14.39 -10.62 10.48
C PRO A 180 14.86 -10.69 11.94
N LEU A 181 13.93 -10.54 12.88
CA LEU A 181 14.22 -10.69 14.31
C LEU A 181 13.67 -12.02 14.81
N LYS A 182 14.58 -12.98 14.86
CA LYS A 182 14.45 -14.23 15.61
C LYS A 182 14.72 -13.92 17.08
N ILE A 183 13.76 -13.33 17.79
CA ILE A 183 13.84 -13.17 19.26
C ILE A 183 12.51 -13.57 19.88
N GLY A 184 12.57 -14.63 20.67
CA GLY A 184 11.44 -15.18 21.40
C GLY A 184 11.03 -14.30 22.58
N ARG A 185 9.72 -14.11 22.69
CA ARG A 185 8.92 -14.16 23.92
C ARG A 185 7.46 -14.29 23.49
N ASN A 186 6.79 -15.33 24.01
CA ASN A 186 5.41 -15.68 23.69
C ASN A 186 4.48 -14.46 23.80
N LEU A 187 3.78 -14.14 22.71
CA LEU A 187 2.75 -13.11 22.60
C LEU A 187 1.34 -13.73 22.75
N ASP A 188 1.24 -14.90 23.35
CA ASP A 188 0.06 -15.79 23.25
C ASP A 188 -1.16 -15.35 24.08
N SER A 189 -1.22 -14.11 24.59
CA SER A 189 -2.30 -13.71 25.52
C SER A 189 -2.75 -12.25 25.47
N ALA A 190 -2.34 -11.46 24.48
CA ALA A 190 -2.75 -10.06 24.39
C ALA A 190 -3.42 -9.74 23.05
N TYR A 191 -4.75 -9.56 23.09
CA TYR A 191 -5.52 -8.99 21.98
C TYR A 191 -5.27 -7.48 21.93
N PHE A 192 -4.38 -7.04 21.03
CA PHE A 192 -4.20 -5.62 20.76
C PHE A 192 -5.03 -5.23 19.53
N TYR A 193 -6.07 -4.43 19.77
CA TYR A 193 -6.85 -3.80 18.70
C TYR A 193 -6.09 -2.56 18.22
N PHE A 194 -5.51 -2.64 17.02
CA PHE A 194 -4.73 -1.56 16.42
C PHE A 194 -5.48 -0.92 15.26
N ILE A 195 -5.59 0.41 15.29
CA ILE A 195 -5.87 1.18 14.08
C ILE A 195 -4.51 1.48 13.46
N MET A 196 -4.20 0.81 12.35
CA MET A 196 -3.01 1.10 11.56
C MET A 196 -3.42 1.88 10.31
N ASN A 197 -3.14 3.18 10.30
CA ASN A 197 -3.22 3.99 9.09
C ASN A 197 -1.84 3.94 8.43
N LEU A 198 -1.75 3.28 7.28
CA LEU A 198 -0.54 3.19 6.48
C LEU A 198 -0.81 3.91 5.17
N PHE A 199 -0.10 5.01 4.95
CA PHE A 199 -0.17 5.81 3.73
C PHE A 199 1.22 5.81 3.11
N LEU A 200 1.34 5.32 1.88
CA LEU A 200 2.58 5.33 1.11
C LEU A 200 2.32 6.14 -0.16
N CYS A 201 3.33 6.92 -0.58
CA CYS A 201 3.33 7.69 -1.82
C CYS A 201 3.92 6.89 -2.96
#